data_AF-A0A3N8RB16-F1
#
_entry.id   AF-A0A3N8RB16-F1
#
_cell.length_a   1.000
_cell.length_b   1.000
_cell.length_c   1.000
_cell.angle_alpha   90.00
_cell.angle_beta   90.00
_cell.angle_gamma   90.00
#
_symmetry.space_group_name_H-M   'P 1'
#
loop_
_entity.id
_entity.type
_entity.pdbx_description
1 polymer ?
#
loop_
_entity_poly.entity_id
_entity_poly.type
_entity_poly.pdbx_seq_one_letter_code
_entity_poly.pdbx_strand_id
1 'polypeptide(L)'
;MPKDFPVELLTLGQLCLLLHRKPATVYADIAGKRFDRLPPIVRLPGQRKLFWRKQDVFDWIDRHVQPAVAATFVKLRSRKAVQKAEGVAESRQSRRSGRPTKREQLERLAAMREGR
;
A
#
# COMPACT_ATOMS: atom_id res chain seq x y z
N MET A 1 26.76 -7.69 -31.28
CA MET A 1 26.83 -6.26 -30.93
C MET A 1 26.62 -6.13 -29.43
N PRO A 2 27.69 -6.01 -28.63
CA PRO A 2 27.54 -5.75 -27.21
C PRO A 2 26.93 -4.35 -27.06
N LYS A 3 25.69 -4.26 -26.58
CA LYS A 3 25.07 -2.98 -26.21
C LYS A 3 25.48 -2.67 -24.78
N ASP A 4 26.78 -2.57 -24.53
CA ASP A 4 27.32 -2.20 -23.23
C ASP A 4 27.19 -0.69 -23.07
N PHE A 5 25.96 -0.25 -22.79
CA PHE A 5 25.79 1.01 -22.08
C PHE A 5 26.36 0.77 -20.68
N PRO A 6 27.39 1.53 -20.24
CA PRO A 6 28.04 1.29 -18.95
C PRO A 6 27.09 1.46 -17.77
N VAL A 7 25.90 2.04 -17.99
CA VAL A 7 24.89 2.27 -16.97
C VAL A 7 23.55 1.72 -17.43
N GLU A 8 23.21 0.54 -16.93
CA GLU A 8 21.88 -0.04 -17.12
C GLU A 8 20.90 0.58 -16.12
N LEU A 9 19.91 1.32 -16.64
CA LEU A 9 18.86 1.94 -15.83
C LEU A 9 17.64 1.03 -15.76
N LEU A 10 17.25 0.70 -14.53
CA LEU A 10 16.05 -0.04 -14.22
C LEU A 10 14.86 0.90 -14.12
N THR A 11 13.75 0.47 -14.72
CA THR A 11 12.43 1.06 -14.51
C THR A 11 11.82 0.56 -13.19
N LEU A 12 10.77 1.24 -12.73
CA LEU A 12 10.03 0.83 -11.54
C LEU A 12 9.55 -0.64 -11.61
N GLY A 13 9.07 -1.09 -12.77
CA GLY A 13 8.60 -2.47 -12.94
C GLY A 13 9.71 -3.48 -12.70
N GLN A 14 10.89 -3.24 -13.29
CA GLN A 14 12.06 -4.11 -13.10
C GLN A 14 12.57 -4.08 -11.66
N LEU A 15 12.60 -2.89 -11.04
CA LEU A 15 12.96 -2.76 -9.62
C LEU A 15 12.01 -3.55 -8.71
N CYS A 16 10.71 -3.49 -8.97
CA CYS A 16 9.69 -4.20 -8.20
C CYS A 16 9.87 -5.72 -8.26
N LEU A 17 10.32 -6.25 -9.41
CA LEU A 17 10.65 -7.67 -9.57
C LEU A 17 11.85 -8.06 -8.70
N LEU A 18 12.93 -7.26 -8.72
CA LEU A 18 14.13 -7.53 -7.93
C LEU A 18 13.89 -7.42 -6.42
N LEU A 19 13.10 -6.44 -5.98
CA LEU A 19 12.77 -6.26 -4.57
C LEU A 19 11.61 -7.16 -4.10
N HIS A 20 10.96 -7.90 -5.01
CA HIS A 20 9.71 -8.63 -4.77
C HIS A 20 8.61 -7.77 -4.08
N ARG A 21 8.56 -6.47 -4.40
CA ARG A 21 7.60 -5.51 -3.85
C ARG A 21 6.61 -5.04 -4.91
N LYS A 22 5.43 -4.61 -4.48
CA LYS A 22 4.43 -4.03 -5.39
C LYS A 22 4.80 -2.58 -5.72
N PRO A 23 4.54 -2.11 -6.97
CA PRO A 23 4.79 -0.71 -7.35
C PRO A 23 4.14 0.32 -6.43
N ALA A 24 2.91 0.05 -5.98
CA ALA A 24 2.19 0.93 -5.05
C ALA A 24 2.91 1.13 -3.71
N THR A 25 3.56 0.07 -3.19
CA THR A 25 4.33 0.15 -1.94
C THR A 25 5.59 0.98 -2.14
N VAL A 26 6.28 0.80 -3.27
CA VAL A 26 7.44 1.60 -3.63
C VAL A 26 7.08 3.08 -3.76
N TYR A 27 5.98 3.41 -4.44
CA TYR A 27 5.50 4.81 -4.51
C TYR A 27 5.17 5.39 -3.13
N ALA A 28 4.55 4.60 -2.24
CA ALA A 28 4.25 5.04 -0.88
C ALA A 28 5.53 5.31 -0.07
N ASP A 29 6.56 4.47 -0.21
CA ASP A 29 7.85 4.68 0.45
C ASP A 29 8.56 5.93 -0.10
N ILE A 30 8.48 6.19 -1.41
CA ILE A 30 9.02 7.42 -2.03
C ILE A 30 8.27 8.66 -1.55
N ALA A 31 6.93 8.61 -1.55
CA ALA A 31 6.09 9.71 -1.08
C ALA A 31 6.34 10.02 0.40
N GLY A 32 6.55 8.97 1.21
CA GLY A 32 6.91 9.08 2.62
C GLY A 32 8.37 9.42 2.89
N LYS A 33 9.18 9.72 1.85
CA LYS A 33 10.63 10.03 1.94
C LYS A 33 11.44 8.97 2.70
N ARG A 34 11.04 7.70 2.62
CA ARG A 34 11.70 6.56 3.28
C ARG A 34 12.82 6.02 2.41
N PHE A 35 13.86 6.82 2.21
CA PHE A 35 14.99 6.46 1.36
C PHE A 35 15.86 5.34 1.95
N ASP A 36 15.75 5.05 3.25
CA ASP A 36 16.43 3.88 3.86
C ASP A 36 15.91 2.53 3.34
N ARG A 37 14.68 2.50 2.81
CA ARG A 37 14.00 1.26 2.38
C ARG A 37 14.10 1.00 0.88
N LEU A 38 14.74 1.91 0.15
CA LEU A 38 14.80 1.90 -1.29
C LEU A 38 16.23 2.22 -1.77
N PRO A 39 16.63 1.65 -2.92
CA PRO A 39 17.89 1.98 -3.52
C PRO A 39 17.89 3.43 -4.09
N PRO A 40 19.09 4.02 -4.29
CA PRO A 40 19.25 5.40 -4.76
C PRO A 40 18.45 5.69 -6.04
N ILE A 41 17.61 6.72 -5.99
CA ILE A 41 16.77 7.11 -7.12
C ILE A 41 17.56 8.01 -8.07
N VAL A 42 17.57 7.67 -9.34
CA VAL A 42 18.12 8.50 -10.41
C VAL A 42 17.00 9.34 -11.02
N ARG A 43 17.13 10.66 -10.91
CA ARG A 43 16.27 11.62 -11.61
C ARG A 43 17.05 12.22 -12.76
N LEU A 44 16.64 11.89 -13.98
CA LEU A 44 17.18 12.51 -15.18
C LEU A 44 16.49 13.88 -15.41
N PRO A 45 17.23 14.92 -15.78
CA PRO A 45 16.64 16.23 -16.07
C PRO A 45 15.62 16.10 -17.21
N GLY A 46 14.46 16.75 -17.07
CA GLY A 46 13.39 16.72 -18.06
C GLY A 46 12.49 15.48 -18.04
N GLN A 47 12.80 14.45 -17.23
CA GLN A 47 11.98 13.24 -17.14
C GLN A 47 11.30 13.10 -15.78
N ARG A 48 9.97 12.92 -15.81
CA ARG A 48 9.16 12.64 -14.60
C ARG A 48 9.21 11.16 -14.17
N LYS A 49 9.80 10.30 -15.02
CA LYS A 49 9.95 8.87 -14.75
C LYS A 49 11.09 8.64 -13.78
N LEU A 50 10.87 7.70 -12.87
CA LEU A 50 11.86 7.28 -11.89
C LEU A 50 12.72 6.17 -12.50
N PHE A 51 14.03 6.30 -12.35
CA PHE A 51 15.00 5.31 -12.78
C PHE A 51 15.91 4.95 -11.61
N TRP A 52 16.51 3.77 -11.70
CA TRP A 52 17.50 3.27 -10.75
C TRP A 52 18.68 2.70 -11.50
N ARG A 53 19.90 2.89 -11.02
CA ARG A 53 21.05 2.17 -11.58
C ARG A 53 21.01 0.74 -11.10
N LYS A 54 21.15 -0.20 -12.03
CA LYS A 54 21.18 -1.63 -11.71
C LYS A 54 22.28 -1.96 -10.68
N GLN A 55 23.48 -1.42 -10.86
CA GLN A 55 24.61 -1.64 -9.95
C GLN A 55 24.30 -1.17 -8.53
N ASP A 56 23.87 0.09 -8.37
CA ASP A 56 23.52 0.66 -7.05
C ASP A 56 22.41 -0.15 -6.35
N VAL A 57 21.47 -0.70 -7.11
CA VAL A 57 20.39 -1.56 -6.57
C VAL A 57 20.97 -2.85 -6.01
N PHE A 58 21.85 -3.52 -6.75
CA PHE A 58 22.51 -4.74 -6.27
C PHE A 58 23.39 -4.47 -5.05
N ASP A 59 24.25 -3.45 -5.10
CA ASP A 59 25.09 -3.06 -3.97
C ASP A 59 24.26 -2.69 -2.74
N TRP A 60 23.09 -2.07 -2.94
CA TRP A 60 22.17 -1.75 -1.85
C TRP A 60 21.52 -3.00 -1.26
N ILE A 61 21.11 -3.94 -2.12
CA ILE A 61 20.57 -5.24 -1.70
C ILE A 61 21.62 -5.99 -0.91
N ASP A 62 22.84 -6.15 -1.42
CA ASP A 62 23.92 -6.88 -0.74
C ASP A 62 24.28 -6.28 0.61
N ARG A 63 24.26 -4.94 0.74
CA ARG A 63 24.46 -4.26 2.03
C ARG A 63 23.32 -4.46 3.02
N HIS A 64 22.07 -4.59 2.55
CA HIS A 64 20.88 -4.70 3.42
C HIS A 64 20.40 -6.14 3.64
N VAL A 65 20.84 -7.09 2.81
CA VAL A 65 20.67 -8.52 3.03
C VAL A 65 21.75 -8.97 4.00
N GLN A 66 21.56 -8.66 5.28
CA GLN A 66 22.30 -9.36 6.32
C GLN A 66 21.90 -10.85 6.28
N PRO A 67 22.85 -11.80 6.35
CA PRO A 67 22.62 -13.23 6.11
C PRO A 67 21.73 -13.97 7.14
N ALA A 68 21.00 -13.28 8.02
CA ALA A 68 20.30 -13.90 9.13
C ALA A 68 18.76 -13.76 9.14
N VAL A 69 18.11 -12.91 8.31
CA VAL A 69 16.68 -12.57 8.52
C VAL A 69 15.86 -12.45 7.22
N ALA A 70 15.89 -13.46 6.35
CA ALA A 70 14.88 -13.62 5.29
C ALA A 70 13.46 -13.97 5.84
N ALA A 71 13.28 -14.06 7.16
CA ALA A 71 12.08 -14.60 7.81
C ALA A 71 10.92 -13.60 8.02
N THR A 72 11.08 -12.29 7.79
CA THR A 72 10.07 -11.30 8.23
C THR A 72 9.06 -10.89 7.17
N PHE A 73 9.34 -11.03 5.87
CA PHE A 73 8.42 -10.57 4.81
C PHE A 73 7.19 -11.47 4.61
N VAL A 74 7.17 -12.67 5.19
CA VAL A 74 6.00 -13.56 5.18
C VAL A 74 4.88 -13.01 6.10
N LYS A 75 5.20 -12.20 7.11
CA LYS A 75 4.25 -11.82 8.17
C LYS A 75 3.13 -10.86 7.75
N LEU A 76 3.24 -10.20 6.57
CA LEU A 76 2.17 -9.33 6.06
C LEU A 76 1.21 -10.02 5.08
N ARG A 77 1.51 -11.24 4.61
CA ARG A 77 0.59 -11.99 3.74
C ARG A 77 -0.57 -12.64 4.50
N SER A 78 -0.39 -12.93 5.79
CA SER A 78 -1.42 -13.62 6.59
C SER A 78 -2.59 -12.73 7.01
N ARG A 79 -2.46 -11.39 7.01
CA ARG A 79 -3.58 -10.50 7.41
C ARG A 79 -4.60 -10.24 6.31
N LYS A 80 -4.29 -10.58 5.05
CA LYS A 80 -5.22 -10.33 3.92
C LYS A 80 -5.99 -11.58 3.46
N ALA A 81 -5.62 -12.77 3.92
CA ALA A 81 -6.33 -14.01 3.61
C ALA A 81 -7.51 -14.30 4.57
N VAL A 82 -7.46 -13.81 5.82
CA VAL A 82 -8.50 -14.10 6.81
C VAL A 82 -9.75 -13.21 6.65
N GLN A 83 -9.65 -12.01 6.06
CA GLN A 83 -10.81 -11.11 5.91
C GLN A 83 -11.73 -11.41 4.73
N LYS A 84 -11.49 -12.49 3.95
CA LYS A 84 -12.31 -12.83 2.78
C LYS A 84 -13.13 -14.12 2.93
N ALA A 85 -13.01 -14.83 4.05
CA ALA A 85 -13.70 -16.11 4.27
C ALA A 85 -14.76 -16.09 5.39
N GLU A 86 -14.79 -15.08 6.28
CA GLU A 86 -15.79 -14.97 7.35
C GLU A 86 -16.52 -13.62 7.33
N GLY A 87 -17.27 -13.37 6.26
CA GLY A 87 -18.05 -12.13 6.10
C GLY A 87 -19.43 -12.34 5.47
N VAL A 88 -19.96 -13.56 5.51
CA VAL A 88 -21.34 -13.89 5.12
C VAL A 88 -22.08 -14.50 6.32
N ALA A 89 -21.97 -13.86 7.48
CA ALA A 89 -22.88 -14.03 8.61
C ALA A 89 -22.58 -12.92 9.63
N GLU A 90 -23.63 -12.27 10.15
CA GLU A 90 -23.61 -11.44 11.36
C GLU A 90 -22.75 -10.16 11.41
N SER A 91 -23.27 -9.03 10.90
CA SER A 91 -23.09 -7.73 11.57
C SER A 91 -24.18 -6.74 11.13
N ARG A 92 -25.34 -6.87 11.77
CA ARG A 92 -26.57 -6.10 11.54
C ARG A 92 -26.65 -4.80 12.35
N GLN A 93 -25.55 -4.27 12.88
CA GLN A 93 -25.63 -3.12 13.79
C GLN A 93 -24.49 -2.14 13.55
N SER A 94 -24.85 -1.02 12.89
CA SER A 94 -24.35 0.35 13.08
C SER A 94 -24.33 1.12 11.76
N ARG A 95 -25.49 1.27 11.11
CA ARG A 95 -25.67 2.39 10.18
C ARG A 95 -25.98 3.61 11.04
N ARG A 96 -24.94 4.42 11.26
CA ARG A 96 -25.01 5.73 11.91
C ARG A 96 -26.23 6.48 11.38
N SER A 97 -27.21 6.71 12.25
CA SER A 97 -28.45 7.42 11.90
C SER A 97 -28.11 8.83 11.47
N GLY A 98 -28.45 9.18 10.24
CA GLY A 98 -28.43 10.56 9.78
C GLY A 98 -29.51 11.39 10.47
N ARG A 99 -29.60 12.67 10.06
CA ARG A 99 -30.62 13.62 10.50
C ARG A 99 -32.03 12.99 10.36
N PRO A 100 -32.85 12.95 11.42
CA PRO A 100 -34.17 12.32 11.39
C PRO A 100 -35.05 12.88 10.28
N THR A 101 -35.80 12.00 9.62
CA THR A 101 -36.69 12.41 8.54
C THR A 101 -37.98 13.05 9.10
N LYS A 102 -38.63 13.93 8.32
CA LYS A 102 -39.85 14.65 8.75
C LYS A 102 -41.00 13.70 9.16
N ARG A 103 -41.07 12.51 8.55
CA ARG A 103 -42.05 11.47 8.89
C ARG A 103 -41.79 10.89 10.29
N GLU A 104 -40.53 10.58 10.57
CA GLU A 104 -40.07 10.05 11.86
C GLU A 104 -40.31 11.06 13.00
N GLN A 105 -40.19 12.35 12.71
CA GLN A 105 -40.50 13.41 13.68
C GLN A 105 -42.00 13.48 14.03
N LEU A 106 -42.88 13.26 13.06
CA LEU A 106 -44.33 13.22 13.29
C LEU A 106 -44.74 11.98 14.10
N GLU A 107 -44.16 10.82 13.81
CA GLU A 107 -44.40 9.58 14.57
C GLU A 107 -43.97 9.73 16.04
N ARG A 108 -42.84 10.41 16.29
CA ARG A 108 -42.37 10.69 17.66
C ARG A 108 -43.29 11.64 18.43
N LEU A 109 -43.85 12.64 17.73
CA LEU A 109 -44.85 13.56 18.29
C LEU A 109 -46.18 12.85 18.58
N ALA A 110 -46.61 11.93 17.72
CA ALA A 110 -47.80 11.12 17.93
C ALA A 110 -47.62 10.18 19.14
N ALA A 111 -46.49 9.48 19.22
CA ALA A 111 -46.18 8.56 20.32
C ALA A 111 -46.11 9.25 21.69
N MET A 112 -45.64 10.50 21.77
CA MET A 112 -45.72 11.29 23.02
C MET A 112 -47.16 11.64 23.41
N ARG A 113 -48.04 11.83 22.43
CA ARG A 113 -49.42 12.29 22.66
C ARG A 113 -50.35 11.14 23.03
N GLU A 114 -50.02 9.92 22.63
CA GLU A 114 -50.76 8.68 22.93
C GLU A 114 -50.41 8.08 24.31
N GLY A 115 -49.38 8.60 24.99
CA GLY A 115 -48.89 8.10 26.28
C GLY A 115 -49.42 8.84 27.52
N ARG A 116 -50.59 9.50 27.47
CA ARG A 116 -51.21 10.15 28.63
C ARG A 116 -52.68 9.78 28.77
#